data_AF-A0A2G1BTS5-F1
#
_entry.id   AF-A0A2G1BTS5-F1
#
_cell.length_a   1.000
_cell.length_b   1.000
_cell.length_c   1.000
_cell.angle_alpha   90.00
_cell.angle_beta   90.00
_cell.angle_gamma   90.00
#
_symmetry.space_group_name_H-M   'P 1'
#
loop_
_entity.id
_entity.type
_entity.pdbx_description
1 polymer ?
#
loop_
_entity_poly.entity_id
_entity_poly.type
_entity_poly.pdbx_seq_one_letter_code
_entity_poly.pdbx_strand_id
1 'polypeptide(L)'
;MLNTIINTVIILTLLYTSYSLWKIGKRRKENGLLFKMISLFILIHIVIFPIIYVLIINNDPSSIEIDNKILSFEKEAKLKDLELSYNKKDIESQELIIEDILSSDIELLREEDIFWLDDYYTFDEDEPDNFITTKKRTLYFYERSKQTPAIPFGKFIRINSKNKNFKEFELKGDFNMTAIEILKKRLDELKQLKHKRFNQLNIIKLNKFWSYKEVLPYTINILFTDSFKPKRKGAQIIHFLHNVVVAAFLLSFIVSLFQNYITKEDKNQSIEKRLDRIEELLKEKE
;
A
#
# COMPACT_ATOMS: atom_id res chain seq x y z
N MET A 1 -6.34 -3.72 -2.35
CA MET A 1 -5.77 -5.01 -1.88
C MET A 1 -4.26 -4.93 -1.71
N LEU A 2 -3.51 -4.50 -2.74
CA LEU A 2 -2.04 -4.37 -2.68
C LEU A 2 -1.52 -3.49 -1.52
N ASN A 3 -2.10 -2.30 -1.31
CA ASN A 3 -1.69 -1.43 -0.18
C ASN A 3 -1.91 -2.08 1.19
N THR A 4 -2.99 -2.84 1.36
CA THR A 4 -3.25 -3.59 2.60
C THR A 4 -2.19 -4.67 2.81
N ILE A 5 -1.86 -5.43 1.76
CA ILE A 5 -0.82 -6.47 1.81
C ILE A 5 0.53 -5.85 2.18
N ILE A 6 0.92 -4.75 1.53
CA ILE A 6 2.18 -4.05 1.82
C ILE A 6 2.22 -3.61 3.29
N ASN A 7 1.15 -2.97 3.79
CA ASN A 7 1.08 -2.55 5.19
C ASN A 7 1.20 -3.74 6.15
N THR A 8 0.52 -4.85 5.86
CA THR A 8 0.61 -6.09 6.67
C THR A 8 2.03 -6.65 6.68
N VAL A 9 2.70 -6.73 5.53
CA VAL A 9 4.08 -7.21 5.43
C VAL A 9 5.04 -6.33 6.24
N ILE A 10 4.90 -5.00 6.15
CA ILE A 10 5.72 -4.07 6.94
C ILE A 10 5.51 -4.31 8.43
N ILE A 11 4.26 -4.37 8.89
CA ILE A 11 3.93 -4.59 10.31
C ILE A 11 4.49 -5.94 10.80
N LEU A 12 4.30 -7.02 10.04
CA LEU A 12 4.81 -8.35 10.41
C LEU A 12 6.35 -8.37 10.49
N THR A 13 7.02 -7.68 9.57
CA THR A 13 8.49 -7.56 9.57
C THR A 13 8.98 -6.81 10.80
N LEU A 14 8.30 -5.73 11.19
CA LEU A 14 8.63 -4.96 12.39
C LEU A 14 8.37 -5.74 13.68
N LEU A 15 7.25 -6.49 13.75
CA LEU A 15 6.95 -7.37 14.86
C LEU A 15 7.99 -8.49 15.00
N TYR A 16 8.36 -9.12 13.89
CA TYR A 16 9.42 -10.13 13.86
C TYR A 16 10.77 -9.56 14.33
N THR A 17 11.12 -8.36 13.88
CA THR A 17 12.34 -7.66 14.28
C THR A 17 12.33 -7.34 15.77
N SER A 18 11.24 -6.78 16.28
CA SER A 18 11.05 -6.50 17.71
C SER A 18 11.18 -7.78 18.54
N TYR A 19 10.50 -8.87 18.14
CA TYR A 19 10.59 -10.17 18.81
C TYR A 19 12.03 -10.74 18.82
N SER A 20 12.71 -10.66 17.69
CA SER A 20 14.08 -11.15 17.54
C SER A 20 15.05 -10.39 18.45
N LEU A 21 14.94 -9.05 18.51
CA LEU A 21 15.75 -8.22 19.40
C LEU A 21 15.47 -8.53 20.87
N TRP A 22 14.21 -8.74 21.25
CA TRP A 22 13.86 -9.15 22.62
C TRP A 22 14.55 -10.47 23.00
N LYS A 23 14.48 -11.46 22.11
CA LYS A 23 15.10 -12.79 22.32
C LYS A 23 16.62 -12.70 22.44
N ILE A 24 17.26 -11.87 21.62
CA ILE A 24 18.71 -11.58 21.72
C ILE A 24 19.03 -10.92 23.07
N GLY A 25 18.24 -9.92 23.46
CA GLY A 25 18.40 -9.21 24.74
C GLY A 25 18.20 -10.10 25.97
N LYS A 26 17.42 -11.18 25.87
CA LYS A 26 17.28 -12.19 26.94
C LYS A 26 18.51 -13.10 27.06
N ARG A 27 19.23 -13.34 25.95
CA ARG A 27 20.39 -14.26 25.89
C ARG A 27 21.72 -13.59 26.24
N ARG A 28 21.89 -12.30 25.94
CA ARG A 28 23.14 -11.58 26.20
C ARG A 28 23.17 -10.98 27.62
N LYS A 29 24.27 -11.21 28.35
CA LYS A 29 24.55 -10.54 29.64
C LYS A 29 24.92 -9.07 29.42
N GLU A 30 25.79 -8.79 28.45
CA GLU A 30 26.18 -7.44 28.07
C GLU A 30 25.19 -6.84 27.08
N ASN A 31 24.79 -5.58 27.28
CA ASN A 31 23.83 -4.85 26.44
C ASN A 31 22.43 -5.48 26.30
N GLY A 32 22.09 -6.51 27.10
CA GLY A 32 20.79 -7.18 27.05
C GLY A 32 19.62 -6.22 27.30
N LEU A 33 19.81 -5.25 28.19
CA LEU A 33 18.83 -4.19 28.46
C LEU A 33 18.60 -3.30 27.23
N LEU A 34 19.65 -2.89 26.54
CA LEU A 34 19.58 -2.07 25.33
C LEU A 34 18.73 -2.75 24.25
N PHE A 35 18.97 -4.04 23.98
CA PHE A 35 18.19 -4.79 22.99
C PHE A 35 16.70 -4.90 23.37
N LYS A 36 16.38 -5.13 24.65
CA LYS A 36 14.99 -5.15 25.14
C LYS A 36 14.31 -3.80 24.98
N MET A 37 15.03 -2.71 25.26
CA MET A 37 14.50 -1.35 25.11
C MET A 37 14.24 -1.00 23.64
N ILE A 38 15.19 -1.29 22.73
CA ILE A 38 14.99 -1.07 21.29
C ILE A 38 13.81 -1.91 20.78
N SER A 39 13.72 -3.17 21.22
CA SER A 39 12.58 -4.03 20.90
C SER A 39 11.24 -3.42 21.32
N LEU A 40 11.14 -2.94 22.56
CA LEU A 40 9.95 -2.30 23.11
C LEU A 40 9.62 -1.00 22.36
N PHE A 41 10.65 -0.21 22.01
CA PHE A 41 10.48 1.01 21.24
C PHE A 41 9.94 0.71 19.84
N ILE A 42 10.49 -0.27 19.12
CA ILE A 42 9.94 -0.68 17.82
C ILE A 42 8.48 -1.10 17.97
N LEU A 43 8.16 -1.94 18.96
CA LEU A 43 6.78 -2.41 19.16
C LEU A 43 5.82 -1.24 19.46
N ILE A 44 6.15 -0.41 20.44
CA ILE A 44 5.24 0.63 20.91
C ILE A 44 5.25 1.83 19.94
N HIS A 45 6.40 2.41 19.68
CA HIS A 45 6.55 3.64 18.89
C HIS A 45 6.39 3.43 17.39
N ILE A 46 6.94 2.34 16.83
CA ILE A 46 6.94 2.13 15.37
C ILE A 46 5.73 1.30 14.91
N VAL A 47 5.18 0.42 15.74
CA VAL A 47 4.02 -0.41 15.36
C VAL A 47 2.72 0.12 15.96
N ILE A 48 2.62 0.20 17.29
CA ILE A 48 1.36 0.49 17.97
C ILE A 48 0.89 1.93 17.72
N PHE A 49 1.75 2.94 17.95
CA PHE A 49 1.33 4.33 17.80
C PHE A 49 0.86 4.68 16.37
N PRO A 50 1.56 4.34 15.28
CA PRO A 50 1.11 4.66 13.94
C PRO A 50 -0.24 4.01 13.61
N ILE A 51 -0.50 2.78 14.08
CA ILE A 51 -1.81 2.14 13.95
C ILE A 51 -2.88 2.95 14.69
N ILE A 52 -2.61 3.37 15.93
CA ILE A 52 -3.54 4.21 16.71
C ILE A 52 -3.83 5.51 15.97
N TYR A 53 -2.81 6.19 15.42
CA TYR A 53 -2.99 7.42 14.64
C TYR A 53 -3.85 7.20 13.39
N VAL A 54 -3.61 6.12 12.64
CA VAL A 54 -4.47 5.76 11.49
C VAL A 54 -5.93 5.60 11.92
N LEU A 55 -6.18 4.90 13.03
CA LEU A 55 -7.53 4.70 13.55
C LEU A 55 -8.20 6.02 13.95
N ILE A 56 -7.46 6.89 14.64
CA ILE A 56 -7.95 8.21 15.06
C ILE A 56 -8.31 9.08 13.85
N ILE A 57 -7.39 9.20 12.89
CA ILE A 57 -7.56 10.06 11.71
C ILE A 57 -8.68 9.53 10.81
N ASN A 58 -8.77 8.22 10.57
CA ASN A 58 -9.80 7.67 9.69
C ASN A 58 -11.21 7.69 10.30
N ASN A 59 -11.31 7.55 11.63
CA ASN A 59 -12.59 7.71 12.32
C ASN A 59 -13.05 9.18 12.26
N ASP A 60 -12.16 10.10 12.64
CA ASP A 60 -12.43 11.52 12.67
C ASP A 60 -11.21 12.35 12.23
N PRO A 61 -11.14 12.78 10.96
CA PRO A 61 -10.05 13.59 10.43
C PRO A 61 -9.89 14.96 11.11
N SER A 62 -10.92 15.46 11.80
CA SER A 62 -10.85 16.72 12.56
C SER A 62 -10.11 16.58 13.89
N SER A 63 -9.82 15.34 14.32
CA SER A 63 -9.16 15.06 15.59
C SER A 63 -7.68 15.45 15.61
N ILE A 64 -7.03 15.47 14.44
CA ILE A 64 -5.62 15.82 14.24
C ILE A 64 -5.53 16.77 13.05
N GLU A 65 -5.04 17.98 13.28
CA GLU A 65 -4.66 18.90 12.22
C GLU A 65 -3.31 18.46 11.66
N ILE A 66 -3.28 18.14 10.38
CA ILE A 66 -2.08 17.74 9.65
C ILE A 66 -1.56 18.95 8.89
N ASP A 67 -0.23 19.14 8.86
CA ASP A 67 0.38 20.21 8.07
C ASP A 67 -0.17 20.24 6.64
N ASN A 68 -0.52 21.43 6.16
CA ASN A 68 -1.20 21.59 4.89
C ASN A 68 -0.37 21.11 3.70
N LYS A 69 0.97 21.20 3.75
CA LYS A 69 1.83 20.71 2.66
C LYS A 69 1.84 19.18 2.61
N ILE A 70 1.87 18.54 3.78
CA ILE A 70 1.76 17.08 3.91
C ILE A 70 0.39 16.62 3.40
N LEU A 71 -0.68 17.26 3.87
CA LEU A 71 -2.04 16.89 3.49
C LEU A 71 -2.27 17.08 1.98
N SER A 72 -1.80 18.18 1.38
CA SER A 72 -1.96 18.42 -0.06
C SER A 72 -1.17 17.41 -0.90
N PHE A 73 0.09 17.14 -0.52
CA PHE A 73 0.94 16.17 -1.20
C PHE A 73 0.32 14.77 -1.21
N GLU A 74 -0.09 14.27 -0.04
CA GLU A 74 -0.69 12.94 0.07
C GLU A 74 -2.04 12.87 -0.68
N LYS A 75 -2.83 13.93 -0.62
CA LYS A 75 -4.12 14.01 -1.33
C LYS A 75 -3.93 13.99 -2.85
N GLU A 76 -2.95 14.71 -3.37
CA GLU A 76 -2.61 14.70 -4.79
C GLU A 76 -2.16 13.31 -5.25
N ALA A 77 -1.29 12.65 -4.46
CA ALA A 77 -0.88 11.28 -4.73
C ALA A 77 -2.08 10.32 -4.79
N LYS A 78 -3.04 10.41 -3.85
CA LYS A 78 -4.26 9.60 -3.89
C LYS A 78 -5.17 9.90 -5.06
N LEU A 79 -5.28 11.16 -5.49
CA LEU A 79 -6.06 11.53 -6.67
C LEU A 79 -5.43 10.97 -7.95
N LYS A 80 -4.11 10.99 -8.04
CA LYS A 80 -3.38 10.38 -9.16
C LYS A 80 -3.56 8.87 -9.21
N ASP A 81 -3.42 8.18 -8.07
CA ASP A 81 -3.68 6.74 -7.96
C ASP A 81 -5.11 6.37 -8.35
N LEU A 82 -6.09 7.19 -7.95
CA LEU A 82 -7.50 7.03 -8.30
C LEU A 82 -7.71 7.12 -9.81
N GLU A 83 -7.06 8.08 -10.48
CA GLU A 83 -7.23 8.27 -11.93
C GLU A 83 -6.54 7.17 -12.74
N LEU A 84 -5.42 6.63 -12.25
CA LEU A 84 -4.77 5.45 -12.83
C LEU A 84 -5.62 4.18 -12.67
N SER A 85 -6.27 4.01 -11.51
CA SER A 85 -7.05 2.81 -11.21
C SER A 85 -8.48 2.86 -11.78
N TYR A 86 -9.04 4.06 -11.93
CA TYR A 86 -10.43 4.30 -12.34
C TYR A 86 -10.52 5.56 -13.22
N ASN A 87 -9.93 5.50 -14.41
CA ASN A 87 -9.98 6.60 -15.37
C ASN A 87 -11.44 6.96 -15.67
N LYS A 88 -11.84 8.17 -15.28
CA LYS A 88 -13.23 8.62 -15.38
C LYS A 88 -13.70 8.64 -16.83
N LYS A 89 -12.87 9.20 -17.72
CA LYS A 89 -13.19 9.36 -19.15
C LYS A 89 -13.33 8.01 -19.83
N ASP A 90 -12.47 7.06 -19.49
CA ASP A 90 -12.54 5.70 -20.05
C ASP A 90 -13.79 4.94 -19.61
N ILE A 91 -14.19 5.07 -18.35
CA ILE A 91 -15.43 4.44 -17.84
C ILE A 91 -16.65 5.05 -18.54
N GLU A 92 -16.75 6.38 -18.55
CA GLU A 92 -17.89 7.10 -19.16
C GLU A 92 -17.97 6.84 -20.67
N SER A 93 -16.83 6.86 -21.37
CA SER A 93 -16.80 6.58 -22.81
C SER A 93 -17.21 5.14 -23.12
N GLN A 94 -16.79 4.16 -22.33
CA GLN A 94 -17.18 2.77 -22.54
C GLN A 94 -18.66 2.54 -22.24
N GLU A 95 -19.19 3.16 -21.18
CA GLU A 95 -20.61 3.10 -20.82
C GLU A 95 -21.46 3.60 -21.98
N LEU A 96 -21.16 4.78 -22.52
CA LEU A 96 -21.87 5.37 -23.66
C LEU A 96 -21.82 4.51 -24.93
N ILE A 97 -20.65 3.96 -25.27
CA ILE A 97 -20.50 3.11 -26.46
C ILE A 97 -21.33 1.84 -26.32
N ILE A 98 -21.31 1.19 -25.15
CA ILE A 98 -22.06 -0.04 -24.92
C ILE A 98 -23.58 0.23 -24.95
N GLU A 99 -24.02 1.33 -24.35
CA GLU A 99 -25.44 1.74 -24.37
C GLU A 99 -25.92 2.07 -25.80
N ASP A 100 -25.10 2.75 -26.60
CA ASP A 100 -25.40 3.03 -28.01
C ASP A 100 -25.53 1.74 -28.84
N ILE A 101 -24.63 0.78 -28.64
CA ILE A 101 -24.67 -0.54 -29.31
C ILE A 101 -25.93 -1.32 -28.91
N LEU A 102 -26.24 -1.38 -27.61
CA LEU A 102 -27.40 -2.12 -27.11
C LEU A 102 -28.74 -1.49 -27.51
N SER A 103 -28.77 -0.19 -27.80
CA SER A 103 -29.98 0.52 -28.22
C SER A 103 -30.17 0.52 -29.75
N SER A 104 -29.09 0.61 -30.52
CA SER A 104 -29.14 0.81 -31.98
C SER A 104 -29.02 -0.50 -32.78
N ASP A 105 -28.28 -1.49 -32.26
CA ASP A 105 -27.85 -2.66 -33.05
C ASP A 105 -28.35 -3.99 -32.44
N ILE A 106 -29.35 -3.98 -31.54
CA ILE A 106 -29.76 -5.16 -30.77
C ILE A 106 -30.25 -6.34 -31.61
N GLU A 107 -30.98 -6.09 -32.70
CA GLU A 107 -31.47 -7.14 -33.59
C GLU A 107 -30.33 -7.77 -34.39
N LEU A 108 -29.30 -6.99 -34.75
CA LEU A 108 -28.10 -7.53 -35.37
C LEU A 108 -27.37 -8.46 -34.39
N LEU A 109 -27.21 -8.05 -33.13
CA LEU A 109 -26.54 -8.85 -32.11
C LEU A 109 -27.25 -10.16 -31.72
N ARG A 110 -28.54 -10.33 -32.09
CA ARG A 110 -29.30 -11.57 -31.86
C ARG A 110 -29.04 -12.64 -32.92
N GLU A 111 -28.56 -12.24 -34.10
CA GLU A 111 -28.36 -13.12 -35.25
C GLU A 111 -26.89 -13.58 -35.41
N GLU A 112 -25.97 -13.18 -34.53
CA GLU A 112 -24.53 -13.36 -34.75
C GLU A 112 -23.85 -14.33 -33.77
N ASP A 113 -22.99 -15.17 -34.34
CA ASP A 113 -22.02 -16.01 -33.63
C ASP A 113 -20.77 -15.19 -33.27
N ILE A 114 -20.33 -15.26 -32.02
CA ILE A 114 -19.12 -14.55 -31.56
C ILE A 114 -17.91 -15.47 -31.70
N PHE A 115 -16.89 -14.99 -32.42
CA PHE A 115 -15.60 -15.68 -32.55
C PHE A 115 -14.55 -14.98 -31.68
N TRP A 116 -13.97 -15.70 -30.70
CA TRP A 116 -12.88 -15.28 -29.80
C TRP A 116 -11.55 -15.94 -30.14
N LEU A 117 -10.49 -15.22 -30.56
CA LEU A 117 -9.22 -15.81 -31.02
C LEU A 117 -8.50 -16.65 -29.94
N ASP A 118 -7.78 -17.69 -30.38
CA ASP A 118 -7.10 -18.67 -29.52
C ASP A 118 -5.78 -18.09 -28.98
N ASP A 119 -5.37 -18.53 -27.79
CA ASP A 119 -4.21 -18.06 -27.02
C ASP A 119 -2.86 -18.30 -27.74
N TYR A 120 -2.85 -19.03 -28.86
CA TYR A 120 -1.66 -19.39 -29.63
C TYR A 120 -1.19 -18.33 -30.64
N TYR A 121 -1.96 -17.26 -30.85
CA TYR A 121 -1.53 -16.17 -31.73
C TYR A 121 -0.72 -15.14 -30.94
N THR A 122 0.61 -15.20 -31.07
CA THR A 122 1.49 -14.09 -30.68
C THR A 122 1.26 -12.94 -31.66
N PHE A 123 0.37 -12.02 -31.31
CA PHE A 123 0.18 -10.77 -32.03
C PHE A 123 1.46 -9.93 -32.01
N ASP A 124 1.83 -9.36 -33.15
CA ASP A 124 2.79 -8.25 -33.22
C ASP A 124 2.23 -7.05 -32.41
N GLU A 125 3.08 -6.20 -31.82
CA GLU A 125 2.68 -5.11 -30.90
C GLU A 125 1.66 -4.09 -31.50
N ASP A 126 1.42 -4.16 -32.81
CA ASP A 126 0.50 -3.31 -33.57
C ASP A 126 -0.83 -4.00 -33.98
N GLU A 127 -1.02 -5.28 -33.66
CA GLU A 127 -2.22 -6.05 -34.00
C GLU A 127 -3.24 -6.14 -32.84
N PRO A 128 -4.55 -6.21 -33.13
CA PRO A 128 -5.62 -6.25 -32.12
C PRO A 128 -5.69 -7.60 -31.39
N ASP A 129 -5.72 -7.57 -30.06
CA ASP A 129 -5.82 -8.75 -29.20
C ASP A 129 -7.09 -9.60 -29.44
N ASN A 130 -8.20 -9.01 -29.92
CA ASN A 130 -9.38 -9.74 -30.38
C ASN A 130 -10.09 -8.98 -31.52
N PHE A 131 -11.09 -9.60 -32.20
CA PHE A 131 -12.08 -8.87 -33.01
C PHE A 131 -13.46 -9.59 -33.13
N ILE A 132 -14.56 -8.85 -33.25
CA ILE A 132 -15.91 -9.36 -33.59
C ILE A 132 -16.21 -8.91 -35.01
N THR A 133 -16.48 -9.83 -35.93
CA THR A 133 -16.89 -9.50 -37.31
C THR A 133 -18.36 -9.78 -37.51
N THR A 134 -19.10 -8.74 -37.86
CA THR A 134 -20.47 -8.77 -38.40
C THR A 134 -20.42 -8.77 -39.93
N LYS A 135 -21.52 -9.12 -40.62
CA LYS A 135 -21.60 -9.05 -42.10
C LYS A 135 -21.28 -7.65 -42.68
N LYS A 136 -21.33 -6.59 -41.87
CA LYS A 136 -21.14 -5.20 -42.29
C LYS A 136 -19.95 -4.50 -41.63
N ARG A 137 -19.43 -5.02 -40.51
CA ARG A 137 -18.48 -4.31 -39.66
C ARG A 137 -17.59 -5.29 -38.90
N THR A 138 -16.32 -4.94 -38.73
CA THR A 138 -15.43 -5.63 -37.79
C THR A 138 -15.09 -4.69 -36.65
N LEU A 139 -15.26 -5.17 -35.43
CA LEU A 139 -14.94 -4.53 -34.17
C LEU A 139 -13.62 -5.11 -33.69
N TYR A 140 -12.66 -4.28 -33.30
CA TYR A 140 -11.37 -4.74 -32.82
C TYR A 140 -11.19 -4.39 -31.35
N PHE A 141 -10.44 -5.22 -30.63
CA PHE A 141 -10.13 -5.06 -29.21
C PHE A 141 -8.62 -4.95 -29.03
N TYR A 142 -8.17 -3.99 -28.22
CA TYR A 142 -6.75 -3.81 -27.86
C TYR A 142 -6.63 -3.67 -26.33
N GLU A 143 -5.93 -4.58 -25.69
CA GLU A 143 -5.69 -4.69 -24.26
C GLU A 143 -4.30 -4.15 -23.93
N ARG A 144 -4.19 -2.82 -23.80
CA ARG A 144 -2.95 -2.20 -23.33
C ARG A 144 -2.79 -2.33 -21.82
N SER A 145 -2.57 -3.55 -21.35
CA SER A 145 -1.84 -3.80 -20.11
C SER A 145 -1.14 -5.16 -20.22
N LYS A 146 0.21 -5.18 -20.17
CA LYS A 146 1.05 -6.39 -20.29
C LYS A 146 0.95 -7.34 -19.07
N GLN A 147 -0.25 -7.51 -18.52
CA GLN A 147 -0.58 -8.58 -17.60
C GLN A 147 -1.79 -9.29 -18.18
N THR A 148 -1.53 -10.44 -18.82
CA THR A 148 -2.53 -11.38 -19.31
C THR A 148 -3.62 -11.52 -18.25
N PRO A 149 -4.85 -11.05 -18.49
CA PRO A 149 -5.91 -11.24 -17.53
C PRO A 149 -6.27 -12.72 -17.55
N ALA A 150 -6.40 -13.34 -16.37
CA ALA A 150 -6.82 -14.73 -16.23
C ALA A 150 -8.29 -14.97 -16.67
N ILE A 151 -8.96 -13.96 -17.23
CA ILE A 151 -10.38 -13.91 -17.57
C ILE A 151 -10.53 -13.00 -18.81
N PRO A 152 -11.24 -13.41 -19.87
CA PRO A 152 -11.35 -12.63 -21.10
C PRO A 152 -12.02 -11.26 -20.84
N PHE A 153 -11.42 -10.20 -21.41
CA PHE A 153 -11.87 -8.82 -21.32
C PHE A 153 -11.94 -8.19 -22.72
N GLY A 154 -13.03 -7.47 -23.01
CA GLY A 154 -13.25 -6.79 -24.30
C GLY A 154 -13.62 -5.31 -24.13
N LYS A 155 -12.97 -4.42 -24.89
CA LYS A 155 -13.34 -3.00 -25.08
C LYS A 155 -13.75 -2.74 -26.55
N PHE A 156 -14.91 -2.13 -26.76
CA PHE A 156 -15.49 -1.85 -28.08
C PHE A 156 -15.02 -0.51 -28.66
N ILE A 157 -14.56 -0.49 -29.92
CA ILE A 157 -14.33 0.74 -30.69
C ILE A 157 -14.88 0.60 -32.11
N ARG A 158 -15.58 1.64 -32.57
CA ARG A 158 -16.17 1.77 -33.91
C ARG A 158 -15.10 2.10 -34.96
N ILE A 159 -14.95 1.28 -36.00
CA ILE A 159 -14.04 1.55 -37.14
C ILE A 159 -14.80 1.60 -38.48
N ASN A 160 -14.30 2.45 -39.38
CA ASN A 160 -14.89 2.76 -40.68
C ASN A 160 -14.50 1.73 -41.77
N SER A 161 -15.48 1.30 -42.57
CA SER A 161 -15.54 0.02 -43.30
C SER A 161 -14.68 -0.13 -44.58
N LYS A 162 -13.63 0.66 -44.80
CA LYS A 162 -13.04 0.78 -46.15
C LYS A 162 -12.13 -0.38 -46.62
N ASN A 163 -11.51 -1.18 -45.75
CA ASN A 163 -10.46 -2.15 -46.17
C ASN A 163 -10.79 -3.64 -45.96
N LYS A 164 -12.07 -4.01 -45.89
CA LYS A 164 -12.68 -5.36 -45.85
C LYS A 164 -11.80 -6.57 -46.27
N ASN A 165 -10.94 -7.09 -45.39
CA ASN A 165 -10.34 -8.41 -45.57
C ASN A 165 -10.27 -9.13 -44.23
N PHE A 166 -10.93 -10.30 -44.13
CA PHE A 166 -10.76 -11.26 -43.03
C PHE A 166 -10.94 -12.70 -43.51
N LYS A 167 -10.18 -13.61 -42.89
CA LYS A 167 -10.26 -15.06 -43.02
C LYS A 167 -10.76 -15.65 -41.69
N GLU A 168 -11.65 -16.63 -41.79
CA GLU A 168 -12.26 -17.36 -40.66
C GLU A 168 -11.30 -18.33 -39.98
N PHE A 169 -11.43 -18.45 -38.65
CA PHE A 169 -10.88 -19.52 -37.84
C PHE A 169 -11.84 -19.87 -36.68
N GLU A 170 -11.78 -21.11 -36.21
CA GLU A 170 -12.70 -21.72 -35.24
C GLU A 170 -12.06 -21.87 -33.85
N LEU A 171 -12.84 -21.67 -32.78
CA LEU A 171 -12.32 -21.37 -31.44
C LEU A 171 -12.95 -22.26 -30.37
N LYS A 172 -12.19 -22.53 -29.29
CA LYS A 172 -12.56 -23.42 -28.18
C LYS A 172 -12.52 -22.69 -26.83
N GLY A 173 -13.62 -22.75 -26.10
CA GLY A 173 -13.90 -22.06 -24.83
C GLY A 173 -15.35 -22.38 -24.42
N ASP A 174 -15.73 -22.18 -23.16
CA ASP A 174 -17.11 -22.44 -22.72
C ASP A 174 -17.99 -21.23 -23.10
N PHE A 175 -18.66 -21.33 -24.26
CA PHE A 175 -19.24 -20.21 -25.02
C PHE A 175 -20.75 -19.99 -24.85
N ASN A 176 -21.35 -20.35 -23.72
CA ASN A 176 -22.81 -20.25 -23.57
C ASN A 176 -23.37 -18.82 -23.34
N MET A 177 -22.65 -17.76 -23.73
CA MET A 177 -23.11 -16.36 -23.58
C MET A 177 -23.16 -15.63 -24.93
N THR A 178 -24.31 -15.00 -25.20
CA THR A 178 -24.57 -14.13 -26.35
C THR A 178 -23.83 -12.79 -26.25
N ALA A 179 -23.66 -12.08 -27.37
CA ALA A 179 -22.97 -10.78 -27.40
C ALA A 179 -23.68 -9.75 -26.51
N ILE A 180 -25.01 -9.84 -26.47
CA ILE A 180 -25.86 -9.04 -25.60
C ILE A 180 -25.56 -9.30 -24.12
N GLU A 181 -25.39 -10.56 -23.72
CA GLU A 181 -25.05 -10.92 -22.34
C GLU A 181 -23.68 -10.41 -21.93
N ILE A 182 -22.70 -10.47 -22.84
CA ILE A 182 -21.35 -9.95 -22.60
C ILE A 182 -21.37 -8.42 -22.45
N LEU A 183 -22.08 -7.71 -23.33
CA LEU A 183 -22.25 -6.26 -23.25
C LEU A 183 -22.96 -5.84 -21.96
N LYS A 184 -24.03 -6.54 -21.57
CA LYS A 184 -24.75 -6.29 -20.31
C LYS A 184 -23.87 -6.54 -19.09
N LYS A 185 -23.11 -7.65 -19.08
CA LYS A 185 -22.15 -7.95 -18.01
C LYS A 185 -21.09 -6.85 -17.90
N ARG A 186 -20.54 -6.41 -19.04
CA ARG A 186 -19.55 -5.33 -19.08
C ARG A 186 -20.13 -4.00 -18.57
N LEU A 187 -21.38 -3.69 -18.92
CA LEU A 187 -22.06 -2.50 -18.42
C LEU A 187 -22.25 -2.54 -16.90
N ASP A 188 -22.57 -3.72 -16.33
CA ASP A 188 -22.65 -3.90 -14.88
C ASP A 188 -21.28 -3.69 -14.21
N GLU A 189 -20.22 -4.25 -14.77
CA GLU A 189 -18.85 -4.04 -14.29
C GLU A 189 -18.47 -2.55 -14.28
N LEU A 190 -18.79 -1.80 -15.34
CA LEU A 190 -18.54 -0.36 -15.42
C LEU A 190 -19.31 0.42 -14.35
N LYS A 191 -20.57 0.06 -14.09
CA LYS A 191 -21.37 0.64 -13.00
C LYS A 191 -20.73 0.37 -11.64
N GLN A 192 -20.25 -0.86 -11.40
CA GLN A 192 -19.52 -1.20 -10.19
C GLN A 192 -18.21 -0.40 -10.06
N LEU A 193 -17.46 -0.22 -11.15
CA LEU A 193 -16.24 0.60 -11.17
C LEU A 193 -16.53 2.07 -10.85
N LYS A 194 -17.59 2.64 -11.43
CA LYS A 194 -18.06 4.01 -11.14
C LYS A 194 -18.42 4.18 -9.67
N HIS A 195 -19.13 3.20 -9.09
CA HIS A 195 -19.45 3.20 -7.66
C HIS A 195 -18.20 3.11 -6.77
N LYS A 196 -17.27 2.19 -7.08
CA LYS A 196 -15.98 2.06 -6.37
C LYS A 196 -15.19 3.37 -6.45
N ARG A 197 -15.12 3.99 -7.62
CA ARG A 197 -14.46 5.28 -7.83
C ARG A 197 -15.10 6.38 -6.97
N PHE A 198 -16.42 6.48 -6.95
CA PHE A 198 -17.15 7.47 -6.16
C PHE A 198 -16.83 7.32 -4.66
N ASN A 199 -16.86 6.09 -4.14
CA ASN A 199 -16.53 5.81 -2.75
C ASN A 199 -15.09 6.22 -2.41
N GLN A 200 -14.12 5.87 -3.27
CA GLN A 200 -12.72 6.27 -3.06
C GLN A 200 -12.53 7.80 -3.13
N LEU A 201 -13.20 8.48 -4.06
CA LEU A 201 -13.17 9.94 -4.13
C LEU A 201 -13.73 10.59 -2.85
N ASN A 202 -14.80 10.03 -2.28
CA ASN A 202 -15.36 10.54 -1.02
C ASN A 202 -14.40 10.34 0.15
N ILE A 203 -13.74 9.18 0.24
CA ILE A 203 -12.68 8.93 1.23
C ILE A 203 -11.56 9.99 1.10
N ILE A 204 -11.16 10.31 -0.13
CA ILE A 204 -10.13 11.31 -0.40
C ILE A 204 -10.59 12.72 0.00
N LYS A 205 -11.81 13.10 -0.40
CA LYS A 205 -12.39 14.43 -0.07
C LYS A 205 -12.55 14.64 1.43
N LEU A 206 -12.93 13.59 2.15
CA LEU A 206 -13.06 13.60 3.60
C LEU A 206 -11.74 13.44 4.35
N ASN A 207 -10.60 13.36 3.66
CA ASN A 207 -9.28 13.15 4.27
C ASN A 207 -9.17 11.86 5.11
N LYS A 208 -9.89 10.80 4.73
CA LYS A 208 -9.92 9.47 5.39
C LYS A 208 -9.07 8.41 4.70
N PHE A 209 -8.07 8.83 3.93
CA PHE A 209 -7.28 7.97 3.05
C PHE A 209 -5.96 7.50 3.67
N TRP A 210 -5.77 7.75 4.97
CA TRP A 210 -4.53 7.47 5.68
C TRP A 210 -4.40 5.98 5.93
N SER A 211 -3.21 5.44 5.69
CA SER A 211 -2.86 4.09 6.09
C SER A 211 -1.55 4.09 6.86
N TYR A 212 -1.14 2.91 7.33
CA TYR A 212 0.05 2.77 8.15
C TYR A 212 1.29 3.38 7.49
N LYS A 213 1.51 3.09 6.19
CA LYS A 213 2.68 3.61 5.46
C LYS A 213 2.73 5.13 5.36
N GLU A 214 1.58 5.80 5.21
CA GLU A 214 1.53 7.26 5.12
C GLU A 214 1.72 7.90 6.50
N VAL A 215 1.19 7.30 7.56
CA VAL A 215 1.28 7.85 8.93
C VAL A 215 2.64 7.62 9.59
N LEU A 216 3.32 6.52 9.25
CA LEU A 216 4.59 6.13 9.86
C LEU A 216 5.69 7.22 9.86
N PRO A 217 6.04 7.87 8.74
CA PRO A 217 7.14 8.85 8.73
C PRO A 217 6.88 10.06 9.64
N TYR A 218 5.61 10.46 9.80
CA TYR A 218 5.22 11.59 10.65
C TYR A 218 5.17 11.22 12.14
N THR A 219 4.87 9.96 12.44
CA THR A 219 4.83 9.45 13.83
C THR A 219 6.22 9.14 14.38
N ILE A 220 7.19 8.78 13.52
CA ILE A 220 8.60 8.63 13.92
C ILE A 220 9.18 9.96 14.43
N ASN A 221 8.82 11.06 13.77
CA ASN A 221 9.38 12.39 14.05
C ASN A 221 8.50 13.24 14.99
N ILE A 222 7.59 12.62 15.74
CA ILE A 222 6.55 13.33 16.52
C ILE A 222 7.10 14.35 17.53
N LEU A 223 8.31 14.15 18.06
CA LEU A 223 8.95 15.10 18.98
C LEU A 223 9.62 16.29 18.29
N PHE A 224 9.93 16.16 17.00
CA PHE A 224 10.76 17.12 16.26
C PHE A 224 9.99 17.86 15.18
N THR A 225 8.75 17.44 14.87
CA THR A 225 7.94 18.07 13.85
C THR A 225 6.53 18.39 14.35
N ASP A 226 6.05 19.56 13.96
CA ASP A 226 4.67 20.00 14.15
C ASP A 226 3.71 19.40 13.09
N SER A 227 4.08 18.26 12.49
CA SER A 227 3.36 17.66 11.38
C SER A 227 1.94 17.27 11.77
N PHE A 228 1.74 16.75 12.99
CA PHE A 228 0.45 16.32 13.53
C PHE A 228 0.12 17.10 14.81
N LYS A 229 -0.89 17.97 14.74
CA LYS A 229 -1.37 18.79 15.85
C LYS A 229 -2.68 18.23 16.39
N PRO A 230 -2.70 17.58 17.57
CA PRO A 230 -3.92 17.01 18.11
C PRO A 230 -4.92 18.11 18.52
N LYS A 231 -6.18 18.00 18.07
CA LYS A 231 -7.25 18.96 18.38
C LYS A 231 -8.26 18.43 19.40
N ARG A 232 -8.62 17.15 19.32
CA ARG A 232 -9.59 16.54 20.24
C ARG A 232 -8.91 15.98 21.48
N LYS A 233 -9.62 16.00 22.61
CA LYS A 233 -9.13 15.50 23.91
C LYS A 233 -8.52 14.10 23.83
N GLY A 234 -9.17 13.17 23.12
CA GLY A 234 -8.64 11.82 22.92
C GLY A 234 -7.32 11.80 22.16
N ALA A 235 -7.22 12.54 21.05
CA ALA A 235 -5.99 12.66 20.28
C ALA A 235 -4.87 13.35 21.07
N GLN A 236 -5.20 14.34 21.91
CA GLN A 236 -4.25 15.02 22.79
C GLN A 236 -3.65 14.08 23.84
N ILE A 237 -4.49 13.23 24.47
CA ILE A 237 -4.03 12.22 25.43
C ILE A 237 -3.09 11.23 24.73
N ILE A 238 -3.46 10.72 23.57
CA ILE A 238 -2.63 9.77 22.82
C ILE A 238 -1.30 10.40 22.41
N HIS A 239 -1.32 11.64 21.91
CA HIS A 239 -0.12 12.38 21.54
C HIS A 239 0.78 12.65 22.75
N PHE A 240 0.21 13.03 23.90
CA PHE A 240 0.96 13.20 25.14
C PHE A 240 1.62 11.89 25.57
N LEU A 241 0.88 10.77 25.59
CA LEU A 241 1.42 9.45 25.92
C LEU A 241 2.52 9.03 24.96
N HIS A 242 2.36 9.30 23.66
CA HIS A 242 3.39 9.03 22.66
C HIS A 242 4.67 9.79 22.97
N ASN A 243 4.57 11.10 23.23
CA ASN A 243 5.73 11.93 23.55
C ASN A 243 6.43 11.49 24.84
N VAL A 244 5.66 11.11 25.88
CA VAL A 244 6.22 10.57 27.12
C VAL A 244 6.99 9.28 26.87
N VAL A 245 6.43 8.36 26.08
CA VAL A 245 7.11 7.10 25.72
C VAL A 245 8.42 7.37 24.98
N VAL A 246 8.42 8.28 24.00
CA VAL A 246 9.62 8.61 23.23
C VAL A 246 10.66 9.30 24.11
N ALA A 247 10.27 10.28 24.92
CA ALA A 247 11.17 10.98 25.84
C ALA A 247 11.79 10.02 26.87
N ALA A 248 10.98 9.15 27.47
CA ALA A 248 11.46 8.13 28.41
C ALA A 248 12.43 7.15 27.74
N PHE A 249 12.15 6.74 26.49
CA PHE A 249 13.06 5.91 25.72
C PHE A 249 14.38 6.63 25.44
N LEU A 250 14.36 7.87 24.95
CA LEU A 250 15.56 8.65 24.66
C LEU A 250 16.43 8.85 25.91
N LEU A 251 15.82 9.23 27.04
CA LEU A 251 16.53 9.38 28.31
C LEU A 251 17.17 8.06 28.74
N SER A 252 16.39 6.98 28.71
CA SER A 252 16.89 5.66 29.12
C SER A 252 17.98 5.14 28.17
N PHE A 253 17.87 5.43 26.88
CA PHE A 253 18.86 5.06 25.86
C PHE A 253 20.18 5.81 26.12
N ILE A 254 20.11 7.12 26.38
CA ILE A 254 21.26 7.94 26.73
C ILE A 254 21.93 7.42 28.01
N VAL A 255 21.16 7.17 29.07
CA VAL A 255 21.67 6.61 30.34
C VAL A 255 22.36 5.26 30.12
N SER A 256 21.76 4.38 29.31
CA SER A 256 22.34 3.07 28.97
C SER A 256 23.68 3.18 28.23
N LEU A 257 23.81 4.14 27.31
CA LEU A 257 25.06 4.42 26.63
C LEU A 257 26.14 4.93 27.59
N PHE A 258 25.80 5.86 28.49
CA PHE A 258 26.75 6.41 29.47
C PHE A 258 27.14 5.41 30.56
N GLN A 259 26.21 4.55 31.00
CA GLN A 259 26.50 3.52 32.01
C GLN A 259 27.63 2.59 31.55
N ASN A 260 27.68 2.24 30.26
CA ASN A 260 28.77 1.43 29.71
C ASN A 260 30.13 2.14 29.74
N TYR A 261 30.17 3.47 29.70
CA TYR A 261 31.40 4.25 29.81
C TYR A 261 31.89 4.29 31.26
N ILE A 262 30.99 4.62 32.19
CA ILE A 262 31.30 4.73 33.63
C ILE A 262 31.74 3.38 34.22
N THR A 263 31.03 2.30 33.90
CA THR A 263 31.33 0.95 34.45
C THR A 263 32.67 0.40 33.94
N LYS A 264 33.17 0.89 32.81
CA LYS A 264 34.47 0.48 32.25
C LYS A 264 35.63 1.14 33.00
N GLU A 265 35.44 2.39 33.44
CA GLU A 265 36.40 3.16 34.22
C GLU A 265 36.58 2.57 35.63
N ASP A 266 35.47 2.19 36.29
CA ASP A 266 35.51 1.49 37.60
C ASP A 266 36.22 0.13 37.52
N LYS A 267 36.02 -0.64 36.44
CA LYS A 267 36.74 -1.91 36.23
C LYS A 267 38.24 -1.70 36.09
N ASN A 268 38.66 -0.66 35.37
CA ASN A 268 40.08 -0.36 35.19
C ASN A 268 40.73 0.09 36.51
N GLN A 269 40.08 0.96 37.28
CA GLN A 269 40.57 1.35 38.62
C GLN A 269 40.64 0.16 39.57
N SER A 270 39.68 -0.77 39.51
CA SER A 270 39.73 -2.00 40.31
C SER A 270 40.89 -2.93 39.92
N ILE A 271 41.28 -2.97 38.64
CA ILE A 271 42.42 -3.77 38.17
C ILE A 271 43.72 -3.12 38.62
N GLU A 272 43.84 -1.80 38.47
CA GLU A 272 45.01 -1.02 38.87
C GLU A 272 45.29 -1.19 40.38
N LYS A 273 44.27 -1.01 41.23
CA LYS A 273 44.39 -1.28 42.68
C LYS A 273 44.79 -2.72 43.04
N ARG A 274 44.45 -3.70 42.20
CA ARG A 274 44.85 -5.10 42.41
C ARG A 274 46.30 -5.33 41.99
N LEU A 275 46.75 -4.67 40.92
CA LEU A 275 48.14 -4.71 40.48
C LEU A 275 49.05 -4.03 41.51
N ASP A 276 48.68 -2.86 42.02
CA ASP A 276 49.42 -2.14 43.07
C ASP A 276 49.61 -3.00 44.32
N ARG A 277 48.53 -3.66 44.78
CA ARG A 277 48.59 -4.56 45.94
C ARG A 277 49.49 -5.79 45.70
N ILE A 278 49.53 -6.31 44.47
CA ILE A 278 50.43 -7.43 44.13
C ILE A 278 51.88 -6.96 44.15
N GLU A 279 52.18 -5.77 43.63
CA GLU A 279 53.52 -5.20 43.64
C GLU A 279 54.03 -4.94 45.07
N GLU A 280 53.17 -4.41 45.95
CA GLU A 280 53.48 -4.21 47.36
C GLU A 280 53.82 -5.53 48.07
N LEU A 281 53.02 -6.58 47.86
CA LEU A 281 53.25 -7.91 48.43
C LEU A 281 54.52 -8.61 47.90
N LEU A 282 54.97 -8.25 46.69
CA LEU A 282 56.22 -8.77 46.13
C LEU A 282 57.43 -8.06 46.76
N LYS A 283 57.35 -6.75 46.99
CA LYS A 283 58.40 -5.96 47.66
C LYS A 283 58.61 -6.36 49.12
N GLU A 284 57.58 -6.81 49.82
CA GLU A 284 57.71 -7.30 51.21
C GLU A 284 58.39 -8.67 51.33
N LYS A 285 58.59 -9.41 50.22
CA LYS A 285 59.17 -10.76 50.22
C LYS A 285 60.64 -10.84 49.80
N GLU A 286 61.21 -9.75 49.31
CA GLU A 286 62.65 -9.60 49.02
C GLU A 286 63.41 -9.07 50.24
#